data_AF-A0A0F5YI95-F1
#
_entry.id   AF-A0A0F5YI95-F1
#
_cell.length_a   1.000
_cell.length_b   1.000
_cell.length_c   1.000
_cell.angle_alpha   90.00
_cell.angle_beta   90.00
_cell.angle_gamma   90.00
#
_symmetry.space_group_name_H-M   'P 1'
#
loop_
_entity.id
_entity.type
_entity.pdbx_description
1 polymer ?
#
loop_
_entity_poly.entity_id
_entity_poly.type
_entity_poly.pdbx_seq_one_letter_code
_entity_poly.pdbx_strand_id
1 'polypeptide(L)'
;MKNQQPVSNRTITQIARTLFIALSDPEQDWFSREELLEILKRVHLGIEYRQLSNDIKLLKEINCPYLNHLKNFNNLNRQSVECLIAFRWLVRNSNRHQACLSINYVMEKITDYEPQFRPESSITIEVTAQAV
;
A
#
# COMPACT_ATOMS: atom_id res chain seq x y z
N MET A 1 -15.20 -1.97 -27.75
CA MET A 1 -14.22 -1.89 -26.64
C MET A 1 -15.01 -2.09 -25.35
N LYS A 2 -14.76 -3.16 -24.58
CA LYS A 2 -15.54 -3.44 -23.35
C LYS A 2 -15.11 -2.44 -22.27
N ASN A 3 -16.03 -1.58 -21.83
CA ASN A 3 -15.86 -0.74 -20.65
C ASN A 3 -15.52 -1.66 -19.46
N GLN A 4 -14.26 -1.66 -19.04
CA GLN A 4 -13.86 -2.34 -17.82
C GLN A 4 -14.56 -1.61 -16.67
N GLN A 5 -15.31 -2.35 -15.86
CA GLN A 5 -15.94 -1.78 -14.69
C GLN A 5 -14.84 -1.24 -13.76
N PRO A 6 -14.99 -0.01 -13.24
CA PRO A 6 -14.04 0.53 -12.28
C PRO A 6 -13.97 -0.37 -11.05
N VAL A 7 -12.79 -0.45 -10.44
CA VAL A 7 -12.58 -1.17 -9.18
C VAL A 7 -13.62 -0.70 -8.16
N SER A 8 -14.28 -1.65 -7.49
CA SER A 8 -15.38 -1.32 -6.58
C SER A 8 -14.93 -0.47 -5.38
N ASN A 9 -15.81 0.40 -4.87
CA ASN A 9 -15.53 1.17 -3.64
C ASN A 9 -15.22 0.28 -2.43
N ARG A 10 -15.80 -0.92 -2.37
CA ARG A 10 -15.49 -1.92 -1.36
C ARG A 10 -14.03 -2.35 -1.43
N THR A 11 -13.52 -2.60 -2.63
CA THR A 11 -12.12 -2.95 -2.87
C THR A 11 -11.19 -1.82 -2.45
N ILE A 12 -11.48 -0.57 -2.85
CA ILE A 12 -10.71 0.61 -2.44
C ILE A 12 -10.65 0.72 -0.91
N THR A 13 -11.80 0.56 -0.23
CA THR A 13 -11.88 0.60 1.24
C THR A 13 -11.04 -0.49 1.91
N GLN A 14 -11.03 -1.70 1.36
CA GLN A 14 -10.23 -2.81 1.89
C GLN A 14 -8.73 -2.56 1.73
N ILE A 15 -8.31 -1.97 0.62
CA ILE A 15 -6.91 -1.60 0.40
C ILE A 15 -6.51 -0.48 1.36
N ALA A 16 -7.32 0.58 1.49
CA ALA A 16 -7.06 1.67 2.44
C ALA A 16 -6.91 1.17 3.89
N ARG A 17 -7.77 0.25 4.35
CA ARG A 17 -7.62 -0.40 5.67
C ARG A 17 -6.32 -1.20 5.79
N THR A 18 -5.92 -1.89 4.72
CA THR A 18 -4.66 -2.64 4.71
C THR A 18 -3.47 -1.70 4.83
N LEU A 19 -3.49 -0.56 4.14
CA LEU A 19 -2.46 0.48 4.24
C LEU A 19 -2.37 1.07 5.64
N PHE A 20 -3.51 1.37 6.27
CA PHE A 20 -3.55 1.87 7.64
C PHE A 20 -2.90 0.90 8.64
N ILE A 21 -3.19 -0.40 8.53
CA ILE A 21 -2.59 -1.43 9.38
C ILE A 21 -1.09 -1.62 9.06
N ALA A 22 -0.71 -1.50 7.80
CA ALA A 22 0.65 -1.65 7.33
C ALA A 22 1.57 -0.51 7.80
N LEU A 23 1.08 0.74 7.71
CA LEU A 23 1.84 1.97 7.88
C LEU A 23 1.33 2.77 9.08
N SER A 24 1.23 2.07 10.21
CA SER A 24 0.66 2.57 11.46
C SER A 24 1.34 3.82 12.04
N ASP A 25 2.63 4.01 11.73
CA ASP A 25 3.37 5.22 12.09
C ASP A 25 3.14 6.30 11.01
N PRO A 26 2.43 7.41 11.33
CA PRO A 26 2.17 8.48 10.37
C PRO A 26 3.39 9.37 10.11
N GLU A 27 4.42 9.35 10.97
CA GLU A 27 5.62 10.19 10.84
C GLU A 27 6.73 9.51 10.03
N GLN A 28 6.60 8.20 9.77
CA GLN A 28 7.55 7.47 8.94
C GLN A 28 7.34 7.73 7.44
N ASP A 29 8.26 8.50 6.87
CA ASP A 29 8.27 8.87 5.44
C ASP A 29 9.08 7.91 4.54
N TRP A 30 10.01 7.14 5.12
CA TRP A 30 10.97 6.32 4.38
C TRP A 30 11.07 4.91 4.96
N PHE A 31 11.19 3.94 4.06
CA PHE A 31 11.24 2.52 4.37
C PHE A 31 12.34 1.85 3.54
N SER A 32 13.15 1.02 4.18
CA SER A 32 14.03 0.06 3.53
C SER A 32 13.23 -1.05 2.84
N ARG A 33 13.89 -1.83 1.98
CA ARG A 33 13.25 -3.00 1.35
C ARG A 33 12.93 -4.08 2.37
N GLU A 34 13.78 -4.23 3.37
CA GLU A 34 13.61 -5.17 4.48
C GLU A 34 12.35 -4.83 5.28
N GLU A 35 12.19 -3.56 5.67
CA GLU A 35 10.96 -3.08 6.34
C GLU A 35 9.72 -3.32 5.48
N LEU A 36 9.78 -3.04 4.16
CA LEU A 36 8.66 -3.33 3.27
C LEU A 36 8.31 -4.83 3.24
N LEU A 37 9.30 -5.72 3.20
CA LEU A 37 9.04 -7.17 3.20
C LEU A 37 8.40 -7.62 4.52
N GLU A 38 8.82 -7.06 5.64
CA GLU A 38 8.22 -7.32 6.96
C GLU A 38 6.78 -6.79 7.05
N ILE A 39 6.54 -5.58 6.55
CA ILE A 39 5.21 -4.98 6.44
C ILE A 39 4.29 -5.88 5.61
N LEU A 40 4.74 -6.28 4.41
CA LEU A 40 3.98 -7.17 3.54
C LEU A 40 3.68 -8.50 4.22
N LYS A 41 4.64 -9.08 4.94
CA LYS A 41 4.44 -10.31 5.71
C LYS A 41 3.38 -10.13 6.79
N ARG A 42 3.42 -9.04 7.56
CA ARG A 42 2.45 -8.70 8.62
C ARG A 42 1.02 -8.60 8.09
N VAL A 43 0.82 -7.98 6.93
CA VAL A 43 -0.52 -7.85 6.31
C VAL A 43 -0.90 -9.03 5.40
N HIS A 44 -0.24 -10.17 5.57
CA HIS A 44 -0.48 -11.39 4.79
C HIS A 44 -0.29 -11.24 3.27
N LEU A 45 0.53 -10.28 2.83
CA LEU A 45 0.94 -10.06 1.43
C LEU A 45 2.41 -10.44 1.21
N GLY A 46 2.99 -11.23 2.12
CA GLY A 46 4.40 -11.62 2.12
C GLY A 46 4.87 -12.19 0.79
N ILE A 47 6.03 -11.74 0.35
CA ILE A 47 6.69 -12.15 -0.89
C ILE A 47 8.19 -12.26 -0.68
N GLU A 48 8.87 -12.92 -1.59
CA GLU A 48 10.32 -12.95 -1.63
C GLU A 48 10.89 -11.67 -2.26
N TYR A 49 12.15 -11.38 -1.94
CA TYR A 49 12.89 -10.24 -2.48
C TYR A 49 12.92 -10.22 -4.02
N ARG A 50 13.07 -11.38 -4.66
CA ARG A 50 13.06 -11.51 -6.13
C ARG A 50 11.72 -11.07 -6.71
N GLN A 51 10.62 -11.46 -6.07
CA GLN A 51 9.27 -11.08 -6.49
C GLN A 51 9.05 -9.57 -6.32
N LEU A 52 9.47 -8.99 -5.18
CA LEU A 52 9.41 -7.56 -4.95
C LEU A 52 10.17 -6.78 -6.03
N SER A 53 11.38 -7.24 -6.36
CA SER A 53 12.21 -6.63 -7.41
C SER A 53 11.53 -6.67 -8.78
N ASN A 54 10.85 -7.77 -9.11
CA ASN A 54 10.09 -7.89 -10.36
C ASN A 54 8.85 -6.98 -10.38
N ASP A 55 8.14 -6.87 -9.26
CA ASP A 55 6.97 -6.01 -9.16
C ASP A 55 7.37 -4.52 -9.27
N ILE A 56 8.50 -4.11 -8.67
CA ILE A 56 9.06 -2.75 -8.83
C ILE A 56 9.42 -2.49 -10.30
N LYS A 57 10.09 -3.43 -10.98
CA LYS A 57 10.44 -3.28 -12.40
C LYS A 57 9.19 -3.13 -13.26
N LEU A 58 8.20 -3.98 -13.05
CA LEU A 58 6.93 -3.94 -13.77
C LEU A 58 6.20 -2.61 -13.57
N LEU A 59 6.11 -2.12 -12.33
CA LEU A 59 5.47 -0.83 -12.04
C LEU A 59 6.21 0.34 -12.70
N LYS A 60 7.54 0.26 -12.84
CA LYS A 60 8.32 1.24 -13.62
C LYS A 60 8.06 1.11 -15.12
N GLU A 61 7.97 -0.10 -15.66
CA GLU A 61 7.70 -0.36 -17.09
C GLU A 61 6.34 0.19 -17.52
N ILE A 62 5.32 0.11 -16.65
CA ILE A 62 3.99 0.69 -16.92
C ILE A 62 3.90 2.18 -16.56
N ASN A 63 5.00 2.82 -16.18
CA ASN A 63 5.08 4.21 -15.74
C ASN A 63 4.08 4.56 -14.62
N CYS A 64 3.99 3.73 -13.57
CA CYS A 64 3.15 4.02 -12.41
C CYS A 64 3.64 5.30 -11.70
N PRO A 65 2.85 6.39 -11.65
CA PRO A 65 3.29 7.67 -11.12
C PRO A 65 3.43 7.69 -9.59
N TYR A 66 2.91 6.67 -8.90
CA TYR A 66 2.97 6.56 -7.44
C TYR A 66 4.22 5.81 -6.94
N LEU A 67 5.04 5.32 -7.87
CA LEU A 67 6.34 4.71 -7.56
C LEU A 67 7.45 5.76 -7.73
N ASN A 68 7.39 6.82 -6.93
CA ASN A 68 8.28 7.97 -7.04
C ASN A 68 9.35 7.98 -5.94
N HIS A 69 10.58 8.23 -6.38
CA HIS A 69 11.76 8.56 -5.57
C HIS A 69 12.34 7.48 -4.64
N LEU A 70 13.60 7.18 -4.95
CA LEU A 70 14.55 6.50 -4.09
C LEU A 70 15.43 7.59 -3.46
N LYS A 71 15.39 7.82 -2.14
CA LYS A 71 16.37 8.72 -1.48
C LYS A 71 17.80 8.20 -1.67
N ASN A 72 17.91 6.87 -1.72
CA ASN A 72 19.06 6.04 -2.11
C ASN A 72 18.51 4.77 -2.79
N PHE A 73 19.31 4.03 -3.57
CA PHE A 73 18.88 2.82 -4.31
C PHE A 73 18.09 1.76 -3.50
N ASN A 74 18.12 1.83 -2.16
CA ASN A 74 17.52 0.88 -1.23
C ASN A 74 16.33 1.40 -0.42
N ASN A 75 16.04 2.71 -0.42
CA ASN A 75 14.98 3.29 0.41
C ASN A 75 13.83 3.79 -0.46
N LEU A 76 12.62 3.37 -0.10
CA LEU A 76 11.35 3.74 -0.73
C LEU A 76 10.69 4.81 0.12
N ASN A 77 10.13 5.84 -0.51
CA ASN A 77 9.24 6.74 0.22
C ASN A 77 7.92 6.05 0.56
N ARG A 78 7.17 6.66 1.47
CA ARG A 78 5.86 6.18 1.91
C ARG A 78 4.90 5.90 0.76
N GLN A 79 4.77 6.83 -0.20
CA GLN A 79 3.87 6.67 -1.35
C GLN A 79 4.23 5.47 -2.23
N SER A 80 5.53 5.21 -2.44
CA SER A 80 6.00 4.02 -3.16
C SER A 80 5.65 2.73 -2.42
N VAL A 81 5.76 2.74 -1.09
CA VAL A 81 5.37 1.62 -0.23
C VAL A 81 3.86 1.38 -0.30
N GLU A 82 3.05 2.42 -0.21
CA GLU A 82 1.59 2.34 -0.35
C GLU A 82 1.19 1.74 -1.70
N CYS A 83 1.82 2.23 -2.78
CA CYS A 83 1.63 1.71 -4.12
C CYS A 83 1.98 0.21 -4.19
N LEU A 84 3.09 -0.21 -3.59
CA LEU A 84 3.51 -1.62 -3.61
C LEU A 84 2.56 -2.50 -2.80
N ILE A 85 2.10 -2.06 -1.64
CA ILE A 85 1.11 -2.80 -0.83
C ILE A 85 -0.22 -2.92 -1.59
N ALA A 86 -0.72 -1.82 -2.15
CA ALA A 86 -1.95 -1.82 -2.95
C ALA A 86 -1.83 -2.74 -4.16
N PHE A 87 -0.72 -2.68 -4.88
CA PHE A 87 -0.45 -3.57 -6.01
C PHE A 87 -0.44 -5.04 -5.57
N ARG A 88 0.28 -5.40 -4.50
CA ARG A 88 0.31 -6.77 -3.99
C ARG A 88 -1.06 -7.27 -3.54
N TRP A 89 -1.85 -6.40 -2.93
CA TRP A 89 -3.23 -6.72 -2.57
C TRP A 89 -4.06 -7.05 -3.81
N LEU A 90 -3.96 -6.23 -4.88
CA LEU A 90 -4.65 -6.46 -6.14
C LEU A 90 -4.20 -7.76 -6.81
N VAL A 91 -2.89 -8.03 -6.86
CA VAL A 91 -2.34 -9.27 -7.42
C VAL A 91 -2.90 -10.50 -6.69
N ARG A 92 -3.00 -10.45 -5.36
CA ARG A 92 -3.52 -11.56 -4.54
C ARG A 92 -5.01 -11.82 -4.79
N ASN A 93 -5.81 -10.76 -4.96
CA ASN A 93 -7.28 -10.87 -5.03
C ASN A 93 -7.83 -10.92 -6.46
N SER A 94 -7.00 -10.69 -7.47
CA SER A 94 -7.40 -10.76 -8.87
C SER A 94 -6.35 -11.53 -9.68
N ASN A 95 -5.44 -10.82 -10.35
CA ASN A 95 -4.23 -11.36 -10.95
C ASN A 95 -3.30 -10.18 -11.30
N ARG A 96 -2.08 -10.49 -11.74
CA ARG A 96 -1.08 -9.47 -12.10
C ARG A 96 -1.53 -8.56 -13.24
N HIS A 97 -2.22 -9.08 -14.25
CA HIS A 97 -2.68 -8.27 -15.39
C HIS A 97 -3.71 -7.24 -14.95
N GLN A 98 -4.72 -7.66 -14.19
CA GLN A 98 -5.75 -6.76 -13.66
C GLN A 98 -5.19 -5.76 -12.66
N ALA A 99 -4.22 -6.17 -11.84
CA ALA A 99 -3.53 -5.26 -10.93
C ALA A 99 -2.83 -4.11 -11.69
N CYS A 100 -2.14 -4.41 -12.79
CA CYS A 100 -1.50 -3.37 -13.62
C CYS A 100 -2.51 -2.38 -14.21
N LEU A 101 -3.67 -2.86 -14.67
CA LEU A 101 -4.72 -2.00 -15.22
C LEU A 101 -5.40 -1.13 -14.15
N SER A 102 -5.44 -1.62 -12.91
CA SER A 102 -6.22 -1.02 -11.82
C SER A 102 -5.42 -0.11 -10.89
N ILE A 103 -4.11 -0.30 -10.79
CA ILE A 103 -3.29 0.31 -9.72
C ILE A 103 -3.37 1.84 -9.70
N ASN A 104 -3.30 2.50 -10.86
CA ASN A 104 -3.34 3.96 -10.93
C ASN A 104 -4.68 4.52 -10.43
N TYR A 105 -5.79 3.91 -10.85
CA TYR A 105 -7.14 4.28 -10.40
C TYR A 105 -7.31 4.07 -8.90
N VAL A 106 -6.82 2.93 -8.39
CA VAL A 106 -6.89 2.62 -6.95
C VAL A 106 -6.09 3.63 -6.13
N MET A 107 -4.87 3.96 -6.54
CA MET A 107 -4.02 4.91 -5.83
C MET A 107 -4.59 6.33 -5.84
N GLU A 108 -5.15 6.76 -6.97
CA GLU A 108 -5.86 8.04 -7.08
C GLU A 108 -7.00 8.10 -6.06
N LYS A 109 -7.83 7.05 -6.00
CA LYS A 109 -8.95 7.00 -5.06
C LYS A 109 -8.51 6.89 -3.60
N ILE A 110 -7.44 6.16 -3.28
CA ILE A 110 -6.96 6.07 -1.89
C ILE A 110 -6.46 7.44 -1.40
N THR A 111 -5.80 8.20 -2.27
CA THR A 111 -5.33 9.56 -1.96
C THR A 111 -6.52 10.47 -1.60
N ASP A 112 -7.65 10.34 -2.31
CA ASP A 112 -8.90 11.05 -2.00
C ASP A 112 -9.51 10.62 -0.63
N TYR A 113 -9.24 9.40 -0.17
CA TYR A 113 -9.74 8.80 1.07
C TYR A 113 -8.87 9.11 2.31
N GLU A 114 -7.66 9.67 2.15
CA GLU A 114 -6.77 9.95 3.28
C GLU A 114 -7.35 10.87 4.38
N PRO A 115 -8.21 11.88 4.11
CA PRO A 115 -8.71 12.76 5.16
C PRO A 115 -9.53 12.06 6.25
N GLN A 116 -10.19 10.94 5.92
CA GLN A 116 -11.16 10.25 6.78
C GLN A 116 -10.59 9.01 7.51
N PHE A 117 -9.37 8.59 7.16
CA PHE A 117 -8.67 7.47 7.82
C PHE A 117 -7.37 7.88 8.49
N ARG A 118 -6.91 9.12 8.30
CA ARG A 118 -5.97 9.72 9.25
C ARG A 118 -6.70 9.75 10.59
N PRO A 119 -6.14 9.16 11.66
CA PRO A 119 -6.72 9.38 12.98
C PRO A 119 -6.76 10.89 13.15
N GLU A 120 -7.92 11.42 13.54
CA GLU A 120 -7.94 12.72 14.19
C GLU A 120 -6.81 12.67 15.22
N SER A 121 -5.84 13.55 15.06
CA SER A 121 -4.71 13.66 15.97
C SER A 121 -5.32 13.71 17.37
N SER A 122 -5.00 12.74 18.24
CA SER A 122 -5.57 12.45 19.56
C SER A 122 -6.77 11.47 19.64
N ILE A 123 -6.51 10.18 19.42
CA ILE A 123 -7.19 9.14 20.21
C ILE A 123 -6.19 8.64 21.25
N THR A 124 -6.23 9.25 22.43
CA THR A 124 -5.55 8.75 23.62
C THR A 124 -6.25 7.45 24.03
N ILE A 125 -5.63 6.31 23.77
CA ILE A 125 -6.11 5.04 24.35
C ILE A 125 -5.67 5.06 25.81
N GLU A 126 -6.54 5.53 26.70
CA GLU A 126 -6.38 5.30 28.14
C GLU A 126 -6.52 3.80 28.39
N VAL A 127 -5.38 3.11 28.50
CA VAL A 127 -5.33 1.74 28.96
C VAL A 127 -5.60 1.76 30.46
N THR A 128 -6.85 1.55 30.87
CA THR A 128 -7.14 1.22 32.26
C THR A 128 -6.55 -0.16 32.55
N ALA A 129 -5.36 -0.16 33.15
CA ALA A 129 -4.82 -1.35 33.81
C ALA A 129 -5.77 -1.72 34.96
N GLN A 130 -6.54 -2.80 34.79
CA GLN A 130 -7.15 -3.46 35.93
C GLN A 130 -6.04 -4.23 36.66
N ALA A 131 -5.69 -3.76 37.84
CA ALA A 131 -4.87 -4.53 38.78
C ALA A 131 -5.65 -5.78 39.20
N VAL A 132 -5.02 -6.94 39.07
CA VAL A 132 -5.45 -8.21 39.68
C VAL A 132 -4.76 -8.35 41.03
#